data_AF-A0A7W7QRP2-F1
#
_entry.id   AF-A0A7W7QRP2-F1
#
_cell.length_a   1.000
_cell.length_b   1.000
_cell.length_c   1.000
_cell.angle_alpha   90.00
_cell.angle_beta   90.00
_cell.angle_gamma   90.00
#
_symmetry.space_group_name_H-M   'P 1'
#
loop_
_entity.id
_entity.type
_entity.pdbx_description
1 polymer ?
#
loop_
_entity_poly.entity_id
_entity_poly.type
_entity_poly.pdbx_seq_one_letter_code
_entity_poly.pdbx_strand_id
1 'polypeptide(L)'
;MTRWDYPPRCISPHVASPRSHCEILTWNAPAEWEKARTVRWTCDCGSVFFELCQADGLRFIRRTRRTAGGPMIEESDRWPTVEADAMWNALLFGLIR
;
A
#
# COMPACT_ATOMS: atom_id res chain seq x y z
N MET A 1 -25.87 1.64 9.16
CA MET A 1 -25.03 2.87 9.18
C MET A 1 -23.87 2.59 10.11
N THR A 2 -22.75 2.09 9.58
CA THR A 2 -21.59 1.74 10.41
C THR A 2 -20.85 3.03 10.75
N ARG A 3 -20.88 3.38 12.03
CA ARG A 3 -20.25 4.57 12.60
C ARG A 3 -18.74 4.35 12.61
N TRP A 4 -18.01 5.16 11.86
CA TRP A 4 -16.56 5.14 11.80
C TRP A 4 -16.02 5.95 12.97
N ASP A 5 -15.76 5.30 14.12
CA ASP A 5 -15.06 5.93 15.24
C ASP A 5 -13.57 6.07 14.85
N TYR A 6 -13.25 7.14 14.12
CA TYR A 6 -11.87 7.51 13.81
C TYR A 6 -11.21 8.13 15.04
N PRO A 7 -10.08 7.61 15.54
CA PRO A 7 -9.27 8.37 16.49
C PRO A 7 -8.78 9.66 15.81
N PRO A 8 -8.72 10.78 16.54
CA PRO A 8 -8.48 12.07 15.95
C PRO A 8 -7.04 12.17 15.44
N ARG A 9 -6.91 12.55 14.17
CA ARG A 9 -5.71 13.04 13.45
C ARG A 9 -4.88 11.99 12.70
N CYS A 10 -5.53 11.08 11.98
CA CYS A 10 -4.85 10.42 10.86
C CYS A 10 -4.68 11.43 9.71
N ILE A 11 -3.44 11.67 9.26
CA ILE A 11 -3.09 12.68 8.23
C ILE A 11 -3.02 12.12 6.81
N SER A 12 -3.24 10.80 6.67
CA SER A 12 -3.08 10.05 5.42
C SER A 12 -4.26 9.11 5.23
N PRO A 13 -4.60 8.73 3.98
CA PRO A 13 -5.76 7.90 3.71
C PRO A 13 -5.60 6.50 4.28
N HIS A 14 -6.72 5.83 4.52
CA HIS A 14 -6.72 4.44 4.94
C HIS A 14 -7.24 3.56 3.81
N VAL A 15 -6.79 2.32 3.81
CA VAL A 15 -7.28 1.29 2.90
C VAL A 15 -8.66 0.86 3.39
N ALA A 16 -9.66 0.98 2.51
CA ALA A 16 -10.98 0.42 2.77
C ALA A 16 -10.90 -1.11 2.90
N SER A 17 -11.84 -1.70 3.62
CA SER A 17 -11.91 -3.17 3.71
C SER A 17 -12.03 -3.80 2.31
N PRO A 18 -11.40 -4.96 2.06
CA PRO A 18 -11.50 -5.66 0.79
C PRO A 18 -12.95 -5.88 0.36
N ARG A 19 -13.27 -5.54 -0.89
CA ARG A 19 -14.59 -5.77 -1.49
C ARG A 19 -14.76 -7.22 -1.92
N SER A 20 -15.99 -7.62 -2.26
CA SER A 20 -16.33 -8.99 -2.66
C SER A 20 -15.59 -9.50 -3.91
N HIS A 21 -15.18 -8.60 -4.81
CA HIS A 21 -14.43 -8.87 -6.04
C HIS A 21 -12.98 -8.38 -5.94
N CYS A 22 -12.42 -8.36 -4.72
CA CYS A 22 -11.06 -7.88 -4.50
C CYS A 22 -10.03 -8.80 -5.17
N GLU A 23 -9.22 -8.21 -6.04
CA GLU A 23 -8.11 -8.90 -6.70
C GLU A 23 -6.92 -9.06 -5.76
N ILE A 24 -6.20 -10.18 -5.86
CA ILE A 24 -5.03 -10.46 -5.04
C ILE A 24 -3.79 -9.98 -5.79
N LEU A 25 -3.06 -9.06 -5.18
CA LEU A 25 -1.74 -8.67 -5.66
C LEU A 25 -0.73 -9.78 -5.35
N THR A 26 0.18 -10.01 -6.30
CA THR A 26 1.39 -10.77 -6.04
C THR A 26 2.34 -9.91 -5.21
N TRP A 27 2.85 -10.49 -4.12
CA TRP A 27 3.74 -9.83 -3.18
C TRP A 27 5.10 -10.51 -3.23
N ASN A 28 6.12 -9.72 -3.54
CA ASN A 28 7.50 -10.15 -3.77
C ASN A 28 8.41 -9.60 -2.67
N ALA A 29 9.59 -10.20 -2.51
CA ALA A 29 10.64 -9.63 -1.67
C ALA A 29 11.10 -8.26 -2.25
N PRO A 30 11.45 -7.28 -1.40
CA PRO A 30 11.96 -6.00 -1.86
C PRO A 30 13.25 -6.15 -2.66
N ALA A 31 13.46 -5.29 -3.65
CA ALA A 31 14.74 -5.24 -4.35
C ALA A 31 15.84 -4.67 -3.43
N GLU A 32 16.90 -5.45 -3.17
CA GLU A 32 17.96 -5.09 -2.21
C GLU A 32 18.76 -3.84 -2.58
N TRP A 33 18.88 -3.54 -3.89
CA TRP A 33 19.79 -2.52 -4.42
C TRP A 33 19.07 -1.27 -4.97
N GLU A 34 17.73 -1.29 -4.96
CA GLU A 34 16.92 -0.26 -5.62
C GLU A 34 16.71 0.93 -4.68
N LYS A 35 17.11 2.12 -5.14
CA LYS A 35 16.86 3.38 -4.41
C LYS A 35 15.46 3.90 -4.71
N ALA A 36 14.48 3.38 -3.97
CA ALA A 36 13.09 3.79 -4.12
C ALA A 36 12.75 5.05 -3.31
N ARG A 37 11.98 5.96 -3.91
CA ARG A 37 11.38 7.13 -3.23
C ARG A 37 9.90 6.87 -2.94
N THR A 38 9.45 7.12 -1.71
CA THR A 38 8.01 7.16 -1.40
C THR A 38 7.37 8.41 -2.00
N VAL A 39 6.29 8.22 -2.77
CA VAL A 39 5.50 9.29 -3.41
C VAL A 39 4.14 9.52 -2.76
N ARG A 40 3.52 8.47 -2.20
CA ARG A 40 2.30 8.52 -1.38
C ARG A 40 2.36 7.44 -0.31
N TRP A 41 1.59 7.59 0.76
CA TRP A 41 1.51 6.59 1.82
C TRP A 41 0.11 6.56 2.45
N THR A 42 -0.27 5.41 3.01
CA THR A 42 -1.47 5.27 3.83
C THR A 42 -1.15 5.60 5.27
N CYS A 43 -2.17 5.86 6.08
CA CYS A 43 -1.99 5.95 7.52
C CYS A 43 -1.39 4.66 8.09
N ASP A 44 -0.53 4.81 9.09
CA ASP A 44 0.20 3.75 9.77
C ASP A 44 -0.40 3.41 11.14
N CYS A 45 -1.65 3.82 11.42
CA CYS A 45 -2.31 3.52 12.71
C CYS A 45 -2.62 2.03 12.88
N GLY A 46 -2.63 1.25 11.79
CA GLY A 46 -2.93 -0.18 11.76
C GLY A 46 -1.69 -1.06 11.87
N SER A 47 -1.91 -2.37 11.79
CA SER A 47 -0.83 -3.37 11.70
C SER A 47 -0.21 -3.46 10.30
N VAL A 48 -0.88 -2.93 9.29
CA VAL A 48 -0.41 -2.90 7.90
C VAL A 48 -0.60 -1.49 7.34
N PHE A 49 0.42 -0.98 6.68
CA PHE A 49 0.34 0.25 5.90
C PHE A 49 1.05 0.07 4.56
N PHE A 50 0.74 0.96 3.63
CA PHE A 50 1.22 0.88 2.26
C PHE A 50 1.86 2.20 1.84
N GLU A 51 2.84 2.08 0.97
CA GLU A 51 3.52 3.19 0.33
C GLU A 51 3.46 2.97 -1.18
N LEU A 52 3.16 4.03 -1.93
CA LEU A 52 3.44 4.07 -3.36
C LEU A 52 4.88 4.56 -3.49
N CYS A 53 5.74 3.73 -4.06
CA CYS A 53 7.15 4.00 -4.25
C CYS A 53 7.46 4.19 -5.73
N GLN A 54 8.52 4.93 -6.04
CA GLN A 54 9.04 5.17 -7.39
C GLN A 54 10.54 4.83 -7.45
N ALA A 55 10.93 4.06 -8.46
CA ALA A 55 12.31 3.74 -8.81
C ALA A 55 12.42 3.54 -10.32
N ASP A 56 13.52 3.99 -10.94
CA ASP A 56 13.82 3.80 -12.36
C ASP A 56 12.66 4.15 -13.33
N GLY A 57 11.89 5.19 -12.99
CA GLY A 57 10.74 5.66 -13.79
C GLY A 57 9.46 4.82 -13.64
N LEU A 58 9.53 3.71 -12.91
CA LEU A 58 8.40 2.85 -12.57
C LEU A 58 7.93 3.11 -11.14
N ARG A 59 6.70 2.68 -10.85
CA ARG A 59 6.13 2.74 -9.51
C ARG A 59 5.60 1.39 -9.08
N PHE A 60 5.61 1.16 -7.78
CA PHE A 60 5.14 -0.08 -7.17
C PHE A 60 4.57 0.22 -5.78
N ILE A 61 3.79 -0.71 -5.26
CA ILE A 61 3.22 -0.62 -3.91
C ILE A 61 4.12 -1.43 -2.97
N ARG A 62 4.60 -0.77 -1.93
CA ARG A 62 5.26 -1.43 -0.81
C ARG A 62 4.25 -1.64 0.31
N ARG A 63 4.17 -2.86 0.82
CA ARG A 63 3.38 -3.24 1.99
C ARG A 63 4.31 -3.47 3.17
N THR A 64 4.06 -2.76 4.27
CA THR A 64 4.77 -2.99 5.53
C THR A 64 3.80 -3.55 6.55
N ARG A 65 4.09 -4.76 7.05
CA ARG A 65 3.35 -5.42 8.13
C ARG A 65 4.15 -5.31 9.42
N ARG A 66 3.57 -4.74 10.47
CA ARG A 66 4.15 -4.74 11.83
C ARG A 66 3.94 -6.13 12.43
N THR A 67 5.01 -6.90 12.58
CA THR A 67 4.99 -8.23 13.21
C THR A 67 5.78 -8.21 14.52
N ALA A 68 5.61 -9.22 15.38
CA ALA A 68 6.35 -9.34 16.63
C ALA A 68 7.89 -9.45 16.41
N GLY A 69 8.31 -9.99 15.27
CA GLY A 69 9.72 -10.13 14.88
C GLY A 69 10.31 -8.93 14.15
N GLY A 70 9.55 -7.83 14.02
CA GLY A 70 9.94 -6.64 13.26
C GLY A 70 9.04 -6.39 12.04
N PRO A 71 9.28 -5.30 11.29
CA PRO A 71 8.53 -4.99 10.09
C PRO A 71 8.87 -6.00 8.98
N MET A 72 7.83 -6.63 8.41
CA MET A 72 7.94 -7.42 7.20
C MET A 72 7.54 -6.56 6.02
N ILE A 73 8.44 -6.43 5.04
CA ILE A 73 8.27 -5.57 3.87
C ILE A 73 8.14 -6.46 2.64
N GLU A 74 7.13 -6.18 1.82
CA GLU A 74 6.86 -6.86 0.56
C GLU A 74 6.51 -5.81 -0.51
N GLU A 75 6.79 -6.09 -1.77
CA GLU A 75 6.57 -5.17 -2.90
C GLU A 75 5.70 -5.84 -3.97
N SER A 76 4.84 -5.06 -4.62
CA SER A 76 4.11 -5.50 -5.79
C SER A 76 5.01 -5.58 -7.04
N ASP A 77 4.41 -5.95 -8.17
CA ASP A 77 5.02 -5.69 -9.47
C ASP A 77 5.19 -4.17 -9.71
N ARG A 78 6.04 -3.85 -10.69
CA ARG A 78 6.38 -2.49 -11.09
C ARG A 78 5.57 -2.12 -12.33
N TRP A 79 4.97 -0.93 -12.31
CA TRP A 79 4.14 -0.43 -13.40
C TRP A 79 4.57 0.96 -13.87
N PRO A 80 4.23 1.34 -15.12
CA PRO A 80 4.25 2.73 -15.55
C PRO A 80 3.42 3.61 -14.60
N THR A 81 3.78 4.89 -14.52
CA THR A 81 3.21 5.84 -13.53
C THR A 81 1.67 5.87 -13.51
N VAL A 82 1.02 5.90 -14.68
CA VAL A 82 -0.45 5.98 -14.78
C VAL A 82 -1.12 4.71 -14.25
N GLU A 83 -0.57 3.55 -14.58
CA GLU A 83 -1.08 2.27 -14.11
C GLU A 83 -0.86 2.11 -12.60
N ALA A 84 0.31 2.46 -12.10
CA ALA A 84 0.58 2.42 -10.66
C ALA A 84 -0.34 3.36 -9.85
N ASP A 85 -0.69 4.53 -10.38
CA ASP A 85 -1.66 5.43 -9.76
C ASP A 85 -3.07 4.82 -9.74
N ALA A 86 -3.45 4.06 -10.78
CA ALA A 86 -4.69 3.30 -10.80
C ALA A 86 -4.68 2.18 -9.75
N MET A 87 -3.59 1.41 -9.66
CA MET A 87 -3.42 0.35 -8.65
C MET A 87 -3.45 0.91 -7.24
N TRP A 88 -2.82 2.06 -7.00
CA TRP A 88 -2.88 2.76 -5.72
C TRP A 88 -4.31 3.14 -5.33
N ASN A 89 -5.08 3.72 -6.26
CA ASN A 89 -6.48 4.05 -6.00
C ASN A 89 -7.32 2.78 -5.76
N ALA A 90 -7.10 1.73 -6.55
CA ALA A 90 -7.78 0.46 -6.38
C ALA A 90 -7.51 -0.14 -4.98
N LEU A 91 -6.26 -0.06 -4.50
CA LEU A 91 -5.91 -0.46 -3.14
C LEU A 91 -6.69 0.35 -2.10
N LEU A 92 -6.66 1.69 -2.20
CA LEU A 92 -7.37 2.56 -1.25
C LEU A 92 -8.87 2.25 -1.16
N PHE A 93 -9.50 1.87 -2.28
CA PHE A 93 -10.92 1.53 -2.33
C PHE A 93 -11.24 0.06 -2.02
N GLY A 94 -10.24 -0.75 -1.65
CA GLY A 94 -10.41 -2.17 -1.31
C GLY A 94 -10.70 -3.05 -2.54
N LEU A 95 -10.32 -2.61 -3.73
CA LEU A 95 -10.47 -3.36 -4.98
C LEU A 95 -9.31 -4.32 -5.21
N ILE A 96 -8.13 -4.08 -4.61
CA ILE A 96 -6.98 -5.00 -4.63
C ILE A 96 -6.38 -5.15 -3.23
N ARG A 97 -5.63 -6.24 -2.95
CA ARG A 97 -5.01 -6.52 -1.63
C ARG A 97 -3.72 -7.32 -1.65
#